data_AF-A0A150GZK2-F1
#
_entry.id   AF-A0A150GZK2-F1
#
_cell.length_a   1.000
_cell.length_b   1.000
_cell.length_c   1.000
_cell.angle_alpha   90.00
_cell.angle_beta   90.00
_cell.angle_gamma   90.00
#
_symmetry.space_group_name_H-M   'P 1'
#
loop_
_entity.id
_entity.type
_entity.pdbx_description
1 polymer ?
#
loop_
_entity_poly.entity_id
_entity_poly.type
_entity_poly.pdbx_seq_one_letter_code
_entity_poly.pdbx_strand_id
1 'polypeptide(L)'
;MDESKVAKAMQQLFAAQKASKDAERQRERELAAVKVSKEDVDVLAAETETDKKAAERALREAGGDLRKALETYLGIKPTTAAAS
;
A
#
# COMPACT_ATOMS: atom_id res chain seq x y z
N MET A 1 3.71 -26.24 33.59
CA MET A 1 3.60 -25.72 32.22
C MET A 1 3.67 -26.92 31.28
N ASP A 2 2.69 -27.11 30.40
CA ASP A 2 2.72 -28.21 29.42
C ASP A 2 3.69 -27.86 28.28
N GLU A 3 4.85 -28.49 28.29
CA GLU A 3 5.95 -28.24 27.34
C GLU A 3 5.52 -28.42 25.87
N SER A 4 4.63 -29.40 25.61
CA SER A 4 4.01 -29.64 24.30
C SER A 4 3.12 -28.47 23.84
N LYS A 5 2.37 -27.84 24.75
CA LYS A 5 1.53 -26.68 24.42
C LYS A 5 2.39 -25.46 24.11
N VAL A 6 3.48 -25.27 24.84
CA VAL A 6 4.45 -24.17 24.61
C VAL A 6 5.13 -24.35 23.25
N ALA A 7 5.62 -25.56 22.93
CA ALA A 7 6.26 -25.85 21.65
C ALA A 7 5.32 -25.58 20.45
N LYS A 8 4.06 -26.01 20.55
CA LYS A 8 3.05 -25.79 19.50
C LYS A 8 2.73 -24.30 19.33
N ALA A 9 2.60 -23.55 20.42
CA ALA A 9 2.37 -22.11 20.37
C ALA A 9 3.55 -21.36 19.74
N MET A 10 4.79 -21.75 20.05
CA MET A 10 5.98 -21.16 19.42
C MET A 10 6.04 -21.45 17.92
N GLN A 11 5.73 -22.68 17.50
CA GLN A 11 5.66 -23.03 16.07
C GLN A 11 4.62 -22.18 15.32
N GLN A 12 3.43 -22.00 15.90
CA GLN A 12 2.39 -21.15 15.32
C GLN A 12 2.84 -19.69 15.23
N LEU A 13 3.51 -19.17 16.26
CA LEU A 13 4.04 -17.81 16.26
C LEU A 13 5.10 -17.62 15.16
N PHE A 14 6.02 -18.57 15.00
CA PHE A 14 7.03 -18.51 13.94
C PHE A 14 6.40 -18.57 12.54
N ALA A 15 5.40 -19.43 12.35
CA ALA A 15 4.67 -19.51 11.09
C ALA A 15 3.94 -18.19 10.77
N ALA A 16 3.26 -17.62 11.75
CA ALA A 16 2.57 -16.33 11.60
C ALA A 16 3.55 -15.19 11.30
N GLN A 17 4.67 -15.09 12.02
CA GLN A 17 5.70 -14.08 11.76
C GLN A 17 6.29 -14.20 10.36
N LYS A 18 6.54 -15.43 9.90
CA LYS A 18 7.05 -15.67 8.54
C LYS A 18 6.05 -15.23 7.49
N ALA A 19 4.78 -15.62 7.64
CA ALA A 19 3.71 -15.23 6.73
C ALA A 19 3.55 -13.71 6.64
N SER A 20 3.57 -13.00 7.77
CA SER A 20 3.51 -11.53 7.79
C SER A 20 4.69 -10.89 7.06
N LYS A 21 5.92 -11.37 7.29
CA LYS A 21 7.12 -10.86 6.61
C LYS A 21 7.13 -11.16 5.12
N ASP A 22 6.57 -12.29 4.69
CA ASP A 22 6.45 -12.63 3.26
C ASP A 22 5.40 -11.72 2.59
N ALA A 23 4.26 -11.47 3.25
CA ALA A 23 3.22 -10.56 2.76
C ALA A 23 3.69 -9.11 2.64
N GLU A 24 4.45 -8.61 3.63
CA GLU A 24 5.02 -7.26 3.61
C GLU A 24 6.00 -7.09 2.45
N ARG A 25 6.92 -8.06 2.26
CA ARG A 25 7.86 -8.05 1.12
C ARG A 25 7.14 -8.11 -0.23
N GLN A 26 6.05 -8.87 -0.33
CA GLN A 26 5.29 -8.94 -1.58
C GLN A 26 4.63 -7.59 -1.89
N ARG A 27 4.02 -6.96 -0.87
CA ARG A 27 3.43 -5.62 -1.00
C ARG A 27 4.47 -4.57 -1.42
N GLU A 28 5.65 -4.59 -0.80
CA GLU A 28 6.75 -3.69 -1.17
C GLU A 28 7.22 -3.90 -2.62
N ARG A 29 7.31 -5.15 -3.07
CA ARG A 29 7.68 -5.48 -4.46
C ARG A 29 6.64 -4.97 -5.45
N GLU A 30 5.36 -5.16 -5.14
CA GLU A 30 4.26 -4.67 -5.97
C GLU A 30 4.29 -3.14 -6.06
N LEU A 31 4.46 -2.44 -4.94
CA LEU A 31 4.60 -0.99 -4.88
C LEU A 31 5.83 -0.46 -5.64
N ALA A 32 6.96 -1.19 -5.59
CA ALA A 32 8.17 -0.82 -6.32
C ALA A 32 8.06 -1.02 -7.84
N ALA A 33 7.19 -1.94 -8.29
CA ALA A 33 6.94 -2.18 -9.70
C ALA A 33 6.00 -1.14 -10.34
N VAL A 34 5.28 -0.35 -9.53
CA VAL A 34 4.38 0.70 -10.01
C VAL A 34 5.20 1.82 -10.65
N LYS A 35 5.06 1.95 -11.97
CA LYS A 35 5.59 3.11 -12.70
C LYS A 35 4.64 4.27 -12.47
N VAL A 36 5.20 5.40 -12.04
CA VAL A 36 4.49 6.67 -11.84
C VAL A 36 5.03 7.69 -12.83
N SER A 37 4.12 8.46 -13.45
CA SER A 37 4.53 9.52 -14.37
C SER A 37 4.97 10.75 -13.58
N LYS A 38 5.92 11.51 -14.13
CA LYS A 38 6.35 12.77 -13.52
C LYS A 38 5.24 13.82 -13.55
N GLU A 39 4.43 13.81 -14.61
CA GLU A 39 3.28 14.71 -14.74
C GLU A 39 2.27 14.48 -13.62
N ASP A 40 1.93 13.22 -13.30
CA ASP A 40 0.98 12.92 -12.22
C ASP A 40 1.53 13.32 -10.86
N VAL A 41 2.85 13.16 -10.63
CA VAL A 41 3.51 13.63 -9.40
C VAL A 41 3.42 15.15 -9.28
N ASP A 42 3.64 15.87 -10.38
CA ASP A 42 3.60 17.32 -10.41
C ASP A 42 2.17 17.85 -10.20
N VAL A 43 1.17 17.22 -10.83
CA VAL A 43 -0.25 17.54 -10.62
C VAL A 43 -0.66 17.27 -9.18
N LEU A 44 -0.39 16.08 -8.66
CA LEU A 44 -0.81 15.74 -7.30
C LEU A 44 -0.14 16.65 -6.26
N ALA A 45 1.15 16.94 -6.40
CA ALA A 45 1.87 17.85 -5.50
C ALA A 45 1.27 19.27 -5.53
N ALA A 46 0.92 19.77 -6.72
CA ALA A 46 0.32 21.10 -6.88
C ALA A 46 -1.08 21.18 -6.28
N GLU A 47 -1.96 20.21 -6.58
CA GLU A 47 -3.37 20.23 -6.13
C GLU A 47 -3.53 19.95 -4.64
N THR A 48 -2.59 19.20 -4.04
CA THR A 48 -2.66 18.81 -2.63
C THR A 48 -1.77 19.63 -1.70
N GLU A 49 -1.03 20.58 -2.27
CA GLU A 49 0.00 21.38 -1.59
C GLU A 49 1.02 20.53 -0.81
N THR A 50 1.40 19.38 -1.39
CA THR A 50 2.40 18.46 -0.80
C THR A 50 3.72 18.51 -1.54
N ASP A 51 4.78 18.02 -0.89
CA ASP A 51 6.05 17.85 -1.57
C ASP A 51 5.99 16.68 -2.56
N LYS A 52 6.83 16.74 -3.60
CA LYS A 52 6.86 15.75 -4.68
C LYS A 52 7.14 14.33 -4.19
N LYS A 53 7.88 14.13 -3.09
CA LYS A 53 8.14 12.79 -2.57
C LYS A 53 6.89 12.21 -1.91
N ALA A 54 6.14 13.02 -1.19
CA ALA A 54 4.85 12.61 -0.64
C ALA A 54 3.84 12.27 -1.75
N ALA A 55 3.76 13.11 -2.80
CA ALA A 55 2.91 12.86 -3.96
C ALA A 55 3.30 11.57 -4.71
N GLU A 56 4.58 11.36 -4.97
CA GLU A 56 5.08 10.15 -5.63
C GLU A 56 4.76 8.89 -4.81
N ARG A 57 4.91 8.96 -3.48
CA ARG A 57 4.53 7.86 -2.59
C ARG A 57 3.03 7.57 -2.67
N ALA A 58 2.18 8.59 -2.61
CA ALA A 58 0.74 8.44 -2.69
C ALA A 58 0.31 7.81 -4.04
N LEU A 59 0.94 8.19 -5.14
CA LEU A 59 0.71 7.56 -6.45
C LEU A 59 1.13 6.10 -6.47
N ARG A 60 2.30 5.74 -5.90
CA ARG A 60 2.72 4.33 -5.82
C ARG A 60 1.75 3.52 -4.97
N GLU A 61 1.29 4.05 -3.84
CA GLU A 61 0.27 3.43 -2.98
C GLU A 61 -1.09 3.27 -3.70
N ALA A 62 -1.41 4.21 -4.62
CA ALA A 62 -2.59 4.13 -5.48
C ALA A 62 -2.42 3.21 -6.71
N GLY A 63 -1.23 2.64 -6.95
CA GLY A 63 -0.95 1.82 -8.13
C GLY A 63 -0.71 2.63 -9.41
N GLY A 64 -0.32 3.89 -9.29
CA GLY A 64 -0.07 4.82 -10.40
C GLY A 64 -1.32 5.54 -10.88
N ASP A 65 -2.47 5.32 -10.22
CA ASP A 65 -3.74 5.94 -10.57
C ASP A 65 -3.88 7.30 -9.86
N LEU A 66 -3.72 8.39 -10.63
CA LEU A 66 -3.86 9.77 -10.14
C LEU A 66 -5.25 10.03 -9.54
N ARG A 67 -6.32 9.53 -10.16
CA ARG A 67 -7.70 9.73 -9.68
C ARG A 67 -7.87 9.09 -8.32
N LYS A 68 -7.42 7.83 -8.18
CA LYS A 68 -7.48 7.11 -6.90
C LYS A 68 -6.61 7.75 -5.82
N ALA A 69 -5.44 8.28 -6.18
CA ALA A 69 -4.56 9.01 -5.26
C ALA A 69 -5.26 10.29 -4.74
N LEU A 70 -5.87 11.08 -5.63
CA LEU A 70 -6.66 12.27 -5.27
C LEU A 70 -7.88 11.92 -4.41
N GLU A 71 -8.64 10.89 -4.77
CA GLU A 71 -9.78 10.41 -3.96
C GLU A 71 -9.33 10.05 -2.54
N THR A 72 -8.21 9.33 -2.42
CA THR A 72 -7.64 8.94 -1.13
C THR A 72 -7.20 10.16 -0.32
N TYR A 73 -6.52 11.11 -0.96
CA TYR A 73 -6.03 12.32 -0.30
C TYR A 73 -7.17 13.20 0.22
N LEU A 74 -8.23 13.36 -0.56
CA LEU A 74 -9.39 14.16 -0.24
C LEU A 74 -10.40 13.43 0.67
N GLY A 75 -10.14 12.17 1.04
CA GLY A 75 -11.06 11.35 1.83
C GLY A 75 -12.36 11.00 1.10
N ILE A 76 -12.37 11.14 -0.23
CA ILE A 76 -13.51 10.81 -1.08
C ILE A 76 -13.53 9.29 -1.24
N LYS A 77 -14.64 8.64 -0.88
CA LYS A 77 -14.81 7.21 -1.16
C LYS A 77 -14.89 7.00 -2.67
N PRO A 78 -14.22 5.97 -3.22
CA PRO A 78 -14.25 5.69 -4.64
C PRO A 78 -15.70 5.53 -5.08
N THR A 79 -16.11 6.37 -6.03
CA THR A 79 -17.41 6.21 -6.67
C THR A 79 -17.31 4.96 -7.52
N THR A 80 -17.96 3.87 -7.09
CA THR A 80 -18.15 2.68 -7.92
C THR A 80 -19.01 3.08 -9.12
N ALA A 81 -18.39 3.61 -10.16
CA ALA A 81 -18.99 3.64 -11.48
C ALA A 81 -19.13 2.18 -11.90
N ALA A 82 -20.35 1.67 -11.80
CA ALA A 82 -20.69 0.36 -12.31
C ALA A 82 -20.25 0.29 -13.78
N ALA A 83 -19.35 -0.65 -14.06
CA ALA A 83 -19.02 -1.01 -15.43
C ALA A 83 -20.29 -1.56 -16.08
N SER A 84 -20.80 -0.81 -17.06
CA SER A 84 -21.75 -1.27 -18.09
C SER A 84 -21.01 -1.97 -19.21
#